data_AF-A0A7C7GLP0-F1
#
_entry.id   AF-A0A7C7GLP0-F1
#
_cell.length_a   1.000
_cell.length_b   1.000
_cell.length_c   1.000
_cell.angle_alpha   90.00
_cell.angle_beta   90.00
_cell.angle_gamma   90.00
#
_symmetry.space_group_name_H-M   'P 1'
#
loop_
_entity.id
_entity.type
_entity.pdbx_description
1 polymer ?
#
loop_
_entity_poly.entity_id
_entity_poly.type
_entity_poly.pdbx_seq_one_letter_code
_entity_poly.pdbx_strand_id
1 'polypeptide(L)'
;MNKLALALITAVSVLCLTTLAFAGSLAPGATVTCTDAKSIKLESAGSNATDRANVNFAVWKSSNLTTIPISVGPSDMNGLVNNGAGNKKDSHFKCKDTTQCIPGAVDGGATHVRPMWSQGRKSVTLTGQSNFSRGDSIGDISGEVRITNIGTVKANVTCG
;
A
#
# COMPACT_ATOMS: atom_id res chain seq x y z
N MET A 1 39.44 29.79 -5.56
CA MET A 1 38.38 29.10 -4.79
C MET A 1 37.37 28.34 -5.67
N ASN A 2 37.39 28.49 -7.00
CA ASN A 2 36.34 27.95 -7.88
C ASN A 2 36.45 26.44 -8.18
N LYS A 3 37.66 25.86 -8.07
CA LYS A 3 37.88 24.43 -8.39
C LYS A 3 37.35 23.49 -7.30
N LEU A 4 37.44 23.89 -6.04
CA LEU A 4 36.89 23.14 -4.90
C LEU A 4 35.37 23.21 -4.86
N ALA A 5 34.78 24.38 -5.15
CA ALA A 5 33.33 24.53 -5.25
C ALA A 5 32.73 23.68 -6.39
N LEU A 6 33.39 23.65 -7.55
CA LEU A 6 32.95 22.83 -8.67
C LEU A 6 33.03 21.32 -8.37
N ALA A 7 34.10 20.88 -7.69
CA ALA A 7 34.27 19.49 -7.26
C ALA A 7 33.23 19.06 -6.20
N LEU A 8 32.85 19.97 -5.29
CA LEU A 8 31.80 19.73 -4.30
C LEU A 8 30.41 19.64 -4.96
N ILE A 9 30.11 20.50 -5.94
CA ILE A 9 28.83 20.47 -6.66
C ILE A 9 28.71 19.21 -7.52
N THR A 10 29.79 18.78 -8.20
CA THR A 10 29.79 17.53 -8.96
C THR A 10 29.70 16.31 -8.04
N ALA A 11 30.36 16.30 -6.89
CA ALA A 11 30.24 15.21 -5.92
C ALA A 11 28.82 15.13 -5.30
N VAL A 12 28.20 16.27 -4.95
CA VAL A 12 26.84 16.30 -4.38
C VAL A 12 25.77 15.92 -5.41
N SER A 13 25.95 16.30 -6.68
CA SER A 13 25.05 15.87 -7.76
C SER A 13 25.19 14.38 -8.06
N VAL A 14 26.42 13.83 -8.14
CA VAL A 14 26.62 12.38 -8.32
C VAL A 14 26.09 11.59 -7.13
N LEU A 15 26.22 12.10 -5.90
CA LEU A 15 25.66 11.46 -4.71
C LEU A 15 24.12 11.48 -4.70
N CYS A 16 23.50 12.56 -5.20
CA CYS A 16 22.03 12.64 -5.36
C CYS A 16 21.47 11.74 -6.47
N LEU A 17 22.27 11.36 -7.47
CA LEU A 17 21.82 10.42 -8.51
C LEU A 17 21.89 8.96 -8.06
N THR A 18 22.63 8.65 -6.99
CA THR A 18 22.77 7.27 -6.49
C THR A 18 21.68 6.82 -5.50
N THR A 19 20.72 7.68 -5.17
CA THR A 19 19.74 7.39 -4.10
C THR A 19 18.30 7.60 -4.53
N LEU A 20 17.73 6.59 -5.23
CA LEU A 20 16.33 6.45 -5.67
C LEU A 20 16.11 6.90 -7.12
N ALA A 21 16.23 5.95 -8.04
CA ALA A 21 15.65 6.10 -9.37
C ALA A 21 14.11 6.08 -9.22
N PHE A 22 13.51 7.25 -9.02
CA PHE A 22 12.07 7.40 -9.14
C PHE A 22 11.68 7.04 -10.58
N ALA A 23 11.09 5.85 -10.75
CA ALA A 23 10.51 5.40 -12.00
C ALA A 23 9.31 6.27 -12.44
N GLY A 24 8.80 7.12 -11.55
CA GLY A 24 7.85 8.18 -11.84
C GLY A 24 6.39 7.75 -11.67
N SER A 25 5.48 8.64 -12.06
CA SER A 25 4.05 8.34 -12.11
C SER A 25 3.74 7.50 -13.36
N LEU A 26 3.12 6.35 -13.16
CA LEU A 26 2.78 5.38 -14.20
C LEU A 26 1.29 5.48 -14.54
N ALA A 27 0.99 6.02 -15.72
CA ALA A 27 -0.38 6.12 -16.24
C ALA A 27 -0.97 4.73 -16.56
N PRO A 28 -2.30 4.58 -16.60
CA PRO A 28 -2.97 3.38 -17.13
C PRO A 28 -2.40 2.94 -18.48
N GLY A 29 -2.07 1.67 -18.63
CA GLY A 29 -1.47 1.08 -19.84
C GLY A 29 0.02 1.38 -20.03
N ALA A 30 0.62 2.28 -19.25
CA ALA A 30 2.04 2.59 -19.36
C ALA A 30 2.90 1.51 -18.69
N THR A 31 4.14 1.38 -19.18
CA THR A 31 5.15 0.46 -18.64
C THR A 31 6.38 1.24 -18.20
N VAL A 32 6.98 0.84 -17.09
CA VAL A 32 8.30 1.31 -16.63
C VAL A 32 9.21 0.12 -16.37
N THR A 33 10.51 0.32 -16.51
CA THR A 33 11.53 -0.71 -16.30
C THR A 33 12.44 -0.29 -15.15
N CYS A 34 12.63 -1.19 -14.18
CA CYS A 34 13.67 -1.10 -13.17
C CYS A 34 14.76 -2.13 -13.50
N THR A 35 16.02 -1.73 -13.53
CA THR A 35 17.15 -2.66 -13.77
C THR A 35 18.03 -2.71 -12.53
N ASP A 36 18.35 -3.93 -12.07
CA ASP A 36 19.22 -4.22 -10.92
C ASP A 36 18.81 -3.49 -9.64
N ALA A 37 17.49 -3.33 -9.44
CA ALA A 37 16.92 -2.69 -8.26
C ALA A 37 17.05 -3.60 -7.03
N LYS A 38 17.52 -3.03 -5.93
CA LYS A 38 17.49 -3.67 -4.59
C LYS A 38 16.08 -3.66 -4.02
N SER A 39 15.29 -2.65 -4.38
CA SER A 39 13.90 -2.55 -3.98
C SER A 39 13.03 -1.90 -5.05
N ILE A 40 11.78 -2.34 -5.16
CA ILE A 40 10.78 -1.74 -6.05
C ILE A 40 9.54 -1.47 -5.24
N LYS A 41 9.20 -0.20 -5.06
CA LYS A 41 7.98 0.24 -4.38
C LYS A 41 6.90 0.51 -5.42
N LEU A 42 5.75 -0.10 -5.24
CA LEU A 42 4.55 0.07 -6.05
C LEU A 42 3.48 0.72 -5.19
N GLU A 43 3.00 1.88 -5.59
CA GLU A 43 2.00 2.64 -4.83
C GLU A 43 0.85 3.13 -5.70
N SER A 44 -0.34 3.18 -5.12
CA SER A 44 -1.44 3.94 -5.72
C SER A 44 -1.20 5.44 -5.58
N ALA A 45 -1.41 6.18 -6.68
CA ALA A 45 -1.13 7.61 -6.78
C ALA A 45 -2.35 8.46 -7.20
N GLY A 46 -3.53 7.86 -7.33
CA GLY A 46 -4.71 8.57 -7.82
C GLY A 46 -6.02 7.98 -7.30
N SER A 47 -7.13 8.60 -7.69
CA SER A 47 -8.48 8.12 -7.43
C SER A 47 -9.23 7.93 -8.76
N ASN A 48 -10.13 6.96 -8.78
CA ASN A 48 -11.00 6.66 -9.92
C ASN A 48 -12.39 6.30 -9.38
N ALA A 49 -13.46 6.70 -10.06
CA ALA A 49 -14.83 6.47 -9.62
C ALA A 49 -15.20 4.97 -9.59
N THR A 50 -14.65 4.18 -10.51
CA THR A 50 -14.91 2.74 -10.63
C THR A 50 -13.97 1.93 -9.73
N ASP A 51 -12.67 2.22 -9.78
CA ASP A 51 -11.65 1.43 -9.08
C ASP A 51 -11.26 1.98 -7.70
N ARG A 52 -11.87 3.07 -7.24
CA ARG A 52 -11.70 3.62 -5.88
C ARG A 52 -10.23 3.77 -5.45
N ALA A 53 -9.33 4.22 -6.31
CA ALA A 53 -7.88 4.30 -6.03
C ALA A 53 -7.13 2.95 -5.96
N ASN A 54 -7.73 1.83 -6.31
CA ASN A 54 -7.02 0.57 -6.52
C ASN A 54 -6.21 0.63 -7.83
N VAL A 55 -4.96 0.17 -7.77
CA VAL A 55 -4.12 0.05 -8.97
C VAL A 55 -3.60 -1.37 -9.12
N ASN A 56 -3.59 -1.82 -10.37
CA ASN A 56 -3.26 -3.19 -10.75
C ASN A 56 -2.03 -3.18 -11.65
N PHE A 57 -1.04 -3.99 -11.32
CA PHE A 57 0.23 -4.10 -12.02
C PHE A 57 0.42 -5.50 -12.58
N ALA A 58 0.96 -5.58 -13.78
CA ALA A 58 1.64 -6.77 -14.28
C ALA A 58 3.15 -6.54 -14.15
N VAL A 59 3.81 -7.33 -13.30
CA VAL A 59 5.24 -7.22 -13.04
C VAL A 59 5.95 -8.42 -13.66
N TRP A 60 6.65 -8.19 -14.76
CA TRP A 60 7.51 -9.17 -15.41
C TRP A 60 8.94 -9.06 -14.89
N LYS A 61 9.57 -10.19 -14.58
CA LYS A 61 10.93 -10.26 -14.04
C LYS A 61 11.79 -11.13 -14.95
N SER A 62 12.96 -10.61 -15.33
CA SER A 62 13.92 -11.34 -16.16
C SER A 62 14.65 -12.47 -15.43
N SER A 63 14.88 -12.34 -14.12
CA SER A 63 15.55 -13.32 -13.25
C SER A 63 14.99 -14.74 -13.36
N ASN A 64 13.66 -14.86 -13.47
CA ASN A 64 12.95 -16.13 -13.54
C ASN A 64 11.91 -16.19 -14.67
N LEU A 65 11.88 -15.19 -15.55
CA LEU A 65 10.94 -15.06 -16.67
C LEU A 65 9.46 -15.17 -16.23
N THR A 66 9.13 -14.75 -15.00
CA THR A 66 7.75 -14.80 -14.49
C THR A 66 7.06 -13.44 -14.56
N THR A 67 5.74 -13.47 -14.79
CA THR A 67 4.86 -12.30 -14.66
C THR A 67 3.93 -12.53 -13.48
N ILE A 68 3.92 -11.59 -12.53
CA ILE A 68 3.04 -11.64 -11.36
C ILE A 68 2.06 -10.46 -11.37
N PRO A 69 0.77 -10.72 -11.08
CA PRO A 69 -0.18 -9.64 -10.84
C PRO A 69 -0.02 -9.11 -9.41
N ILE A 70 -0.02 -7.79 -9.26
CA ILE A 70 -0.01 -7.12 -7.95
C ILE A 70 -1.12 -6.07 -7.94
N SER A 71 -1.96 -6.08 -6.93
CA SER A 71 -2.99 -5.06 -6.72
C SER A 71 -2.78 -4.36 -5.38
N VAL A 72 -2.88 -3.03 -5.36
CA VAL A 72 -2.82 -2.23 -4.12
C VAL A 72 -4.03 -1.31 -4.05
N GLY A 73 -4.87 -1.56 -3.05
CA GLY A 73 -6.16 -0.91 -2.86
C GLY A 73 -6.24 -0.16 -1.54
N PRO A 74 -5.76 1.10 -1.46
CA PRO A 74 -5.81 1.88 -0.22
C PRO A 74 -7.24 2.16 0.29
N SER A 75 -8.26 2.06 -0.57
CA SER A 75 -9.65 2.27 -0.18
C SER A 75 -10.46 0.98 -0.03
N ASP A 76 -9.86 -0.17 -0.39
CA ASP A 76 -10.53 -1.46 -0.30
C ASP A 76 -10.77 -1.78 1.17
N MET A 77 -12.01 -2.16 1.47
CA MET A 77 -12.50 -2.37 2.82
C MET A 77 -13.58 -3.45 2.79
N ASN A 78 -13.66 -4.23 3.86
CA ASN A 78 -14.69 -5.25 4.05
C ASN A 78 -16.07 -4.68 4.46
N GLY A 79 -16.30 -3.37 4.29
CA GLY A 79 -17.56 -2.70 4.64
C GLY A 79 -17.79 -2.48 6.15
N LEU A 80 -16.88 -2.93 7.01
CA LEU A 80 -16.95 -2.77 8.47
C LEU A 80 -16.36 -1.44 8.96
N VAL A 81 -16.47 -0.37 8.17
CA VAL A 81 -15.82 0.93 8.44
C VAL A 81 -16.18 1.43 9.84
N ASN A 82 -15.17 1.58 10.69
CA ASN A 82 -15.32 2.06 12.07
C ASN A 82 -16.25 1.22 12.96
N ASN A 83 -16.67 0.03 12.53
CA ASN A 83 -17.64 -0.76 13.25
C ASN A 83 -16.94 -1.87 14.05
N GLY A 84 -16.98 -1.76 15.38
CA GLY A 84 -16.87 -2.91 16.28
C GLY A 84 -18.27 -3.47 16.49
N ALA A 85 -18.44 -4.79 16.43
CA ALA A 85 -19.76 -5.37 16.66
C ALA A 85 -20.20 -5.16 18.12
N GLY A 86 -21.32 -4.49 18.34
CA GLY A 86 -21.96 -4.35 19.66
C GLY A 86 -21.79 -2.99 20.33
N ASN A 87 -22.53 -2.81 21.43
CA ASN A 87 -22.63 -1.54 22.15
C ASN A 87 -21.31 -1.19 22.85
N LYS A 88 -20.84 0.06 22.69
CA LYS A 88 -19.67 0.60 23.41
C LYS A 88 -20.02 1.23 24.76
N LYS A 89 -21.31 1.33 25.07
CA LYS A 89 -21.85 1.88 26.31
C LYS A 89 -23.05 1.05 26.73
N ASP A 90 -23.24 0.94 28.03
CA ASP A 90 -24.42 0.27 28.58
C ASP A 90 -25.67 1.06 28.16
N SER A 91 -26.67 0.35 27.66
CA SER A 91 -28.00 0.90 27.49
C SER A 91 -28.80 0.61 28.75
N HIS A 92 -29.25 1.67 29.41
CA HIS A 92 -30.10 1.56 30.59
C HIS A 92 -31.57 1.55 30.20
N PHE A 93 -32.36 0.76 30.93
CA PHE A 93 -33.80 0.72 30.79
C PHE A 93 -34.38 2.12 31.08
N LYS A 94 -35.17 2.67 30.16
CA LYS A 94 -35.83 3.96 30.36
C LYS A 94 -37.09 3.72 31.19
N CYS A 95 -37.01 3.96 32.49
CA CYS A 95 -38.17 3.94 33.35
C CYS A 95 -39.21 4.97 32.89
N LYS A 96 -40.44 4.52 32.64
CA LYS A 96 -41.63 5.38 32.69
C LYS A 96 -42.13 5.44 34.14
N ASP A 97 -42.93 6.45 34.49
CA ASP A 97 -43.56 6.67 35.82
C ASP A 97 -44.48 5.51 36.22
N THR A 98 -43.87 4.38 36.52
CA THR A 98 -44.51 3.15 36.97
C THR A 98 -43.69 2.62 38.13
N THR A 99 -44.37 2.15 39.17
CA THR A 99 -43.79 1.68 40.42
C THR A 99 -42.97 0.39 40.30
N GLN A 100 -42.85 -0.17 39.09
CA GLN A 100 -42.13 -1.41 38.79
C GLN A 100 -40.74 -1.21 38.17
N CYS A 101 -40.31 0.04 37.90
CA CYS A 101 -39.01 0.24 37.29
C CYS A 101 -37.90 0.42 38.32
N ILE A 102 -36.77 -0.29 38.15
CA ILE A 102 -35.54 -0.09 38.93
C ILE A 102 -34.67 0.95 38.18
N PRO A 103 -34.54 2.19 38.68
CA PRO A 103 -33.72 3.21 38.03
C PRO A 103 -32.27 2.74 37.89
N GLY A 104 -31.72 2.81 36.67
CA GLY A 104 -30.34 2.43 36.39
C GLY A 104 -30.13 0.98 35.95
N ALA A 105 -31.18 0.14 35.90
CA ALA A 105 -31.06 -1.22 35.38
C ALA A 105 -30.52 -1.23 33.93
N VAL A 106 -29.55 -2.11 33.66
CA VAL A 106 -28.91 -2.26 32.34
C VAL A 106 -29.73 -3.22 31.48
N ASP A 107 -30.24 -2.73 30.36
CA ASP A 107 -30.99 -3.49 29.35
C ASP A 107 -30.05 -4.16 28.32
N GLY A 108 -28.88 -3.55 28.11
CA GLY A 108 -27.84 -4.11 27.24
C GLY A 108 -26.45 -3.67 27.67
N GLY A 109 -25.62 -4.63 28.09
CA GLY A 109 -24.25 -4.38 28.50
C GLY A 109 -23.32 -4.08 27.33
N ALA A 110 -22.35 -3.20 27.55
CA ALA A 110 -21.31 -2.88 26.58
C ALA A 110 -20.39 -4.08 26.36
N THR A 111 -20.34 -4.56 25.12
CA THR A 111 -19.53 -5.73 24.74
C THR A 111 -18.06 -5.37 24.54
N HIS A 112 -17.73 -4.08 24.40
CA HIS A 112 -16.37 -3.57 24.21
C HIS A 112 -15.57 -4.27 23.10
N VAL A 113 -16.25 -4.81 22.08
CA VAL A 113 -15.56 -5.48 20.98
C VAL A 113 -14.69 -4.45 20.27
N ARG A 114 -13.39 -4.77 20.18
CA ARG A 114 -12.42 -3.94 19.46
C ARG A 114 -12.84 -3.81 17.99
N PRO A 115 -12.65 -2.66 17.34
CA PRO A 115 -12.84 -2.55 15.90
C PRO A 115 -12.00 -3.61 15.17
N MET A 116 -12.65 -4.44 14.35
CA MET A 116 -12.00 -5.49 13.55
C MET A 116 -12.09 -5.13 12.07
N TRP A 117 -11.52 -3.97 11.72
CA TRP A 117 -11.51 -3.48 10.34
C TRP A 117 -10.14 -2.89 9.98
N SER A 118 -9.75 -3.04 8.72
CA SER A 118 -8.58 -2.39 8.13
C SER A 118 -8.85 -2.12 6.65
N GLN A 119 -8.20 -1.08 6.12
CA GLN A 119 -8.15 -0.86 4.68
C GLN A 119 -7.09 -1.75 4.02
N GLY A 120 -7.20 -1.94 2.71
CA GLY A 120 -6.16 -2.55 1.90
C GLY A 120 -4.85 -1.75 1.92
N ARG A 121 -3.78 -2.38 1.45
CA ARG A 121 -2.44 -1.77 1.47
C ARG A 121 -2.37 -0.69 0.39
N LYS A 122 -1.89 0.50 0.76
CA LYS A 122 -1.61 1.61 -0.16
C LYS A 122 -0.41 1.34 -1.08
N SER A 123 0.52 0.54 -0.58
CA SER A 123 1.80 0.26 -1.24
C SER A 123 2.30 -1.14 -0.93
N VAL A 124 3.08 -1.70 -1.84
CA VAL A 124 3.91 -2.87 -1.61
C VAL A 124 5.34 -2.58 -2.04
N THR A 125 6.31 -3.08 -1.29
CA THR A 125 7.73 -2.99 -1.63
C THR A 125 8.24 -4.39 -1.88
N LEU A 126 8.70 -4.64 -3.11
CA LEU A 126 9.47 -5.82 -3.46
C LEU A 126 10.92 -5.57 -3.09
N THR A 127 11.57 -6.56 -2.46
CA THR A 127 12.99 -6.48 -2.08
C THR A 127 13.73 -7.65 -2.67
N GLY A 128 14.95 -7.41 -3.16
CA GLY A 128 15.82 -8.47 -3.65
C GLY A 128 16.06 -9.55 -2.59
N GLN A 129 16.04 -10.82 -3.00
CA GLN A 129 16.40 -11.96 -2.15
C GLN A 129 17.82 -12.43 -2.55
N SER A 130 18.73 -12.54 -1.57
CA SER A 130 20.12 -12.95 -1.82
C SER A 130 20.32 -14.48 -1.85
N ASN A 131 19.36 -15.27 -1.38
CA ASN A 131 19.46 -16.72 -1.28
C ASN A 131 18.44 -17.38 -2.22
N PHE A 132 18.93 -18.36 -3.00
CA PHE A 132 18.23 -19.23 -3.97
C PHE A 132 16.70 -19.08 -4.03
N SER A 133 16.24 -18.30 -5.02
CA SER A 133 14.87 -18.32 -5.54
C SER A 133 14.70 -19.61 -6.33
N ARG A 134 13.74 -20.48 -5.97
CA ARG A 134 13.39 -21.67 -6.75
C ARG A 134 12.54 -21.34 -8.00
N GLY A 135 12.67 -20.11 -8.51
CA GLY A 135 11.94 -19.63 -9.69
C GLY A 135 10.51 -19.13 -9.40
N ASP A 136 10.00 -19.28 -8.18
CA ASP A 136 8.67 -18.85 -7.75
C ASP A 136 8.68 -17.58 -6.87
N SER A 137 9.86 -17.08 -6.52
CA SER A 137 9.98 -15.99 -5.55
C SER A 137 9.53 -14.65 -6.14
N ILE A 138 8.52 -14.06 -5.50
CA ILE A 138 8.03 -12.71 -5.77
C ILE A 138 9.11 -11.63 -5.56
N GLY A 139 10.08 -11.88 -4.67
CA GLY A 139 11.18 -10.97 -4.34
C GLY A 139 12.46 -11.14 -5.18
N ASP A 140 12.46 -12.04 -6.17
CA ASP A 140 13.61 -12.16 -7.08
C ASP A 140 13.56 -11.07 -8.15
N ILE A 141 13.82 -9.83 -7.73
CA ILE A 141 13.89 -8.64 -8.59
C ILE A 141 15.33 -8.35 -9.07
N SER A 142 16.20 -9.35 -9.01
CA SER A 142 17.55 -9.27 -9.59
C SER A 142 17.44 -9.14 -11.12
N GLY A 143 18.20 -8.24 -11.73
CA GLY A 143 18.11 -7.97 -13.17
C GLY A 143 16.98 -6.99 -13.57
N GLU A 144 16.48 -7.16 -14.79
CA GLU A 144 15.43 -6.31 -15.36
C GLU A 144 14.04 -6.70 -14.86
N VAL A 145 13.27 -5.71 -14.41
CA VAL A 145 11.87 -5.84 -14.00
C VAL A 145 11.04 -4.81 -14.78
N ARG A 146 10.06 -5.30 -15.54
CA ARG A 146 9.12 -4.47 -16.32
C ARG A 146 7.78 -4.43 -15.61
N ILE A 147 7.31 -3.23 -15.29
CA ILE A 147 6.11 -3.00 -14.50
C ILE A 147 5.11 -2.27 -15.39
N THR A 148 4.00 -2.94 -15.69
CA THR A 148 2.92 -2.38 -16.50
C THR A 148 1.73 -2.07 -15.62
N ASN A 149 1.21 -0.85 -15.69
CA ASN A 149 -0.07 -0.53 -15.07
C ASN A 149 -1.20 -1.05 -15.96
N ILE A 150 -1.88 -2.10 -15.51
CA ILE A 150 -3.00 -2.72 -16.23
C ILE A 150 -4.36 -2.25 -15.70
N GLY A 151 -4.38 -1.37 -14.69
CA GLY A 151 -5.59 -0.82 -14.10
C GLY A 151 -5.98 0.54 -14.70
N THR A 152 -7.00 1.16 -14.11
CA THR A 152 -7.53 2.46 -14.55
C THR A 152 -7.02 3.65 -13.71
N VAL A 153 -6.33 3.37 -12.60
CA VAL A 153 -5.79 4.37 -11.66
C VAL A 153 -4.30 4.58 -11.92
N LYS A 154 -3.82 5.83 -11.82
CA LYS A 154 -2.38 6.13 -11.89
C LYS A 154 -1.62 5.54 -10.70
N ALA A 155 -0.43 5.01 -10.97
CA ALA A 155 0.48 4.49 -9.96
C ALA A 155 1.70 5.39 -9.78
N ASN A 156 2.42 5.18 -8.69
CA ASN A 156 3.81 5.61 -8.53
C ASN A 156 4.69 4.37 -8.40
N VAL A 157 5.81 4.37 -9.12
CA VAL A 157 6.82 3.32 -9.03
C VAL A 157 8.14 3.94 -8.62
N THR A 158 8.81 3.35 -7.64
CA THR A 158 10.15 3.77 -7.20
C THR A 158 11.08 2.57 -7.25
N CYS A 159 12.18 2.68 -8.01
CA CYS A 159 13.25 1.70 -8.04
C CYS A 159 14.39 2.22 -7.12
N GLY A 160 14.86 1.40 -6.19
CA GLY A 160 15.97 1.71 -5.28
C GLY A 160 16.98 0.59 -5.20
#